data_AF-A0A966S391-F1
#
_entry.id   AF-A0A966S391-F1
#
_cell.length_a   1.000
_cell.length_b   1.000
_cell.length_c   1.000
_cell.angle_alpha   90.00
_cell.angle_beta   90.00
_cell.angle_gamma   90.00
#
_symmetry.space_group_name_H-M   'P 1'
#
loop_
_entity.id
_entity.type
_entity.pdbx_description
1 polymer ?
#
loop_
_entity_poly.entity_id
_entity_poly.type
_entity_poly.pdbx_seq_one_letter_code
_entity_poly.pdbx_strand_id
1 'polypeptide(L)'
;MSRALEQREKRARIKALLEAKGLEALILKKGANIAWIIGGRAHIPTTLELACLDVIVYKDRIVVVTNKIEAPRLEAEELSGDEELIVINWFEGREGQLPSGEKIGIDGPDNKLLLDIRDSP
;
A
#
# COMPACT_ATOMS: atom_id res chain seq x y z
N MET A 1 8.21 -18.53 7.12
CA MET A 1 7.16 -17.52 7.38
C MET A 1 6.38 -17.31 6.09
N SER A 2 5.04 -17.28 6.11
CA SER A 2 4.27 -17.07 4.86
C SER A 2 4.20 -15.58 4.50
N ARG A 3 3.99 -15.26 3.22
CA ARG A 3 3.79 -13.87 2.73
C ARG A 3 2.70 -13.14 3.52
N ALA A 4 1.57 -13.81 3.76
CA ALA A 4 0.46 -13.27 4.54
C ALA A 4 0.87 -12.96 5.99
N LEU A 5 1.66 -13.83 6.63
CA LEU A 5 2.11 -13.58 8.01
C LEU A 5 3.07 -12.38 8.09
N GLU A 6 4.02 -12.29 7.16
CA GLU A 6 4.94 -11.15 7.05
C GLU A 6 4.17 -9.83 6.80
N GLN A 7 3.19 -9.85 5.89
CA GLN A 7 2.36 -8.68 5.62
C GLN A 7 1.55 -8.25 6.86
N ARG A 8 0.99 -9.18 7.62
CA ARG A 8 0.25 -8.87 8.85
C ARG A 8 1.14 -8.18 9.89
N GLU A 9 2.39 -8.61 10.05
CA GLU A 9 3.33 -7.96 10.96
C GLU A 9 3.67 -6.53 10.51
N LYS A 10 3.91 -6.34 9.21
CA LYS A 10 4.16 -4.99 8.64
C LYS A 10 2.94 -4.09 8.78
N ARG A 11 1.73 -4.62 8.57
CA ARG A 11 0.46 -3.90 8.79
C ARG A 11 0.31 -3.48 10.25
N ALA A 12 0.73 -4.32 11.20
CA ALA A 12 0.69 -3.98 12.63
C ALA A 12 1.57 -2.76 12.96
N ARG A 13 2.73 -2.60 12.29
CA ARG A 13 3.58 -1.40 12.42
C ARG A 13 2.87 -0.14 11.90
N ILE A 14 2.23 -0.22 10.73
CA ILE A 14 1.46 0.90 10.19
C ILE A 14 0.25 1.21 11.09
N LYS A 15 -0.43 0.19 11.64
CA LYS A 15 -1.54 0.38 12.58
C LYS A 15 -1.10 1.21 13.80
N ALA A 16 0.01 0.84 14.42
CA ALA A 16 0.56 1.59 15.56
C ALA A 16 0.88 3.05 15.19
N LEU A 17 1.43 3.26 13.99
CA LEU A 17 1.67 4.60 13.46
C LEU A 17 0.37 5.41 13.28
N LEU A 18 -0.67 4.81 12.69
CA LEU A 18 -1.97 5.46 12.49
C LEU A 18 -2.59 5.85 13.84
N GLU A 19 -2.51 4.98 14.83
CA GLU A 19 -3.01 5.25 16.19
C GLU A 19 -2.24 6.40 16.86
N ALA A 20 -0.91 6.38 16.81
CA ALA A 20 -0.07 7.43 17.40
C ALA A 20 -0.30 8.82 16.78
N LYS A 21 -0.72 8.88 15.52
CA LYS A 21 -0.96 10.13 14.79
C LYS A 21 -2.42 10.51 14.64
N GLY A 22 -3.34 9.73 15.20
CA GLY A 22 -4.79 9.97 15.04
C GLY A 22 -5.28 9.86 13.59
N LEU A 23 -4.56 9.10 12.74
CA LEU A 23 -4.91 8.87 11.35
C LEU A 23 -5.83 7.65 11.20
N GLU A 24 -6.61 7.65 10.12
CA GLU A 24 -7.53 6.58 9.75
C GLU A 24 -6.91 5.65 8.70
N ALA A 25 -6.10 6.19 7.79
CA ALA A 25 -5.42 5.41 6.76
C ALA A 25 -4.12 6.08 6.30
N LEU A 26 -3.25 5.27 5.67
CA LEU A 26 -2.05 5.71 4.98
C LEU A 26 -2.09 5.25 3.53
N ILE A 27 -1.97 6.19 2.60
CA ILE A 27 -1.79 5.92 1.17
C ILE A 27 -0.29 5.81 0.88
N LEU A 28 0.10 4.69 0.30
CA LEU A 28 1.45 4.43 -0.17
C LEU A 28 1.50 4.59 -1.69
N LYS A 29 2.32 5.53 -2.15
CA LYS A 29 2.61 5.81 -3.55
C LYS A 29 4.07 5.53 -3.90
N LYS A 30 4.98 5.47 -2.92
CA LYS A 30 6.39 5.14 -3.17
C LYS A 30 6.56 3.64 -3.39
N GLY A 31 7.15 3.25 -4.52
CA GLY A 31 7.39 1.84 -4.86
C GLY A 31 8.12 1.06 -3.76
N ALA A 32 9.11 1.66 -3.11
CA ALA A 32 9.81 1.03 -1.98
C ALA A 32 8.88 0.69 -0.79
N ASN A 33 7.92 1.55 -0.47
CA ASN A 33 6.98 1.32 0.64
C ASN A 33 5.90 0.31 0.25
N ILE A 34 5.44 0.37 -1.00
CA ILE A 34 4.53 -0.62 -1.59
C ILE A 34 5.19 -2.01 -1.55
N ALA A 35 6.40 -2.15 -2.09
CA ALA A 35 7.17 -3.39 -2.10
C ALA A 35 7.41 -3.92 -0.67
N TRP A 36 7.65 -3.02 0.29
CA TRP A 36 7.78 -3.39 1.68
C TRP A 36 6.49 -4.03 2.20
N ILE A 37 5.32 -3.40 2.06
CA ILE A 37 4.07 -3.92 2.66
C ILE A 37 3.54 -5.20 1.96
N ILE A 38 3.70 -5.35 0.65
CA ILE A 38 3.15 -6.51 -0.09
C ILE A 38 4.04 -7.77 -0.07
N GLY A 39 5.23 -7.72 0.54
CA GLY A 39 6.05 -8.92 0.77
C GLY A 39 7.26 -9.10 -0.16
N GLY A 40 7.86 -7.99 -0.63
CA GLY A 40 9.32 -7.92 -0.69
C GLY A 40 10.05 -8.73 -1.74
N ARG A 41 9.51 -8.85 -2.96
CA ARG A 41 10.24 -8.66 -4.23
C ARG A 41 9.17 -8.30 -5.25
N ALA A 42 8.63 -7.10 -5.14
CA ALA A 42 7.87 -6.56 -6.26
C ALA A 42 8.81 -6.65 -7.46
N HIS A 43 8.53 -7.57 -8.39
CA HIS A 43 9.23 -7.64 -9.67
C HIS A 43 8.66 -6.53 -10.57
N ILE A 44 8.50 -5.35 -9.98
CA ILE A 44 8.05 -4.15 -10.63
C ILE A 44 9.35 -3.46 -11.04
N PRO A 45 9.64 -3.35 -12.35
CA PRO A 45 10.74 -2.52 -12.80
C PRO A 45 10.60 -1.15 -12.12
N THR A 46 11.68 -0.59 -11.56
CA THR A 46 11.65 0.66 -10.78
C THR A 46 11.04 1.84 -11.57
N THR A 47 11.02 1.75 -12.89
CA THR A 47 10.35 2.67 -13.84
C THR A 47 8.82 2.50 -13.96
N LEU A 48 8.27 1.34 -13.56
CA LEU A 48 6.83 0.99 -13.56
C LEU A 48 6.19 1.10 -12.15
N GLU A 49 6.99 1.31 -11.10
CA GLU A 49 6.58 1.39 -9.69
C GLU A 49 5.45 2.38 -9.39
N LEU A 50 5.20 3.36 -10.27
CA LEU A 50 4.19 4.40 -10.10
C LEU A 50 2.94 4.20 -10.99
N ALA A 51 2.96 3.27 -11.95
CA ALA A 51 1.96 3.25 -13.02
C ALA A 51 0.77 2.30 -12.77
N CYS A 52 0.95 1.22 -11.99
CA CYS A 52 0.00 0.12 -11.97
C CYS A 52 -0.88 0.03 -10.73
N LEU A 53 -0.45 0.50 -9.55
CA LEU A 53 -1.27 0.38 -8.34
C LEU A 53 -1.03 1.49 -7.31
N ASP A 54 -2.00 1.67 -6.43
CA ASP A 54 -1.90 2.42 -5.18
C ASP A 54 -2.28 1.48 -4.02
N VAL A 55 -1.59 1.60 -2.88
CA VAL A 55 -1.91 0.81 -1.68
C VAL A 55 -2.44 1.73 -0.59
N ILE A 56 -3.58 1.37 0.00
CA ILE A 56 -4.14 2.03 1.17
C ILE A 56 -4.10 1.06 2.34
N VAL A 57 -3.44 1.47 3.43
CA VAL A 57 -3.36 0.68 4.65
C VAL A 57 -4.26 1.31 5.70
N TYR A 58 -5.30 0.57 6.10
CA TYR A 58 -6.16 0.88 7.23
C TYR A 58 -5.72 0.09 8.48
N LYS A 59 -6.34 0.38 9.63
CA LYS A 59 -6.03 -0.29 10.90
C LYS A 59 -6.37 -1.78 10.90
N ASP A 60 -7.32 -2.20 10.07
CA ASP A 60 -7.91 -3.55 10.03
C ASP A 60 -7.71 -4.25 8.68
N ARG A 61 -7.55 -3.51 7.58
CA ARG A 61 -7.41 -4.06 6.22
C ARG A 61 -6.34 -3.35 5.37
N ILE A 62 -6.00 -3.96 4.25
CA ILE A 62 -5.21 -3.37 3.16
C ILE A 62 -6.08 -3.35 1.92
N VAL A 63 -6.11 -2.22 1.21
CA VAL A 63 -6.79 -2.08 -0.07
C VAL A 63 -5.75 -1.80 -1.14
N VAL A 64 -5.84 -2.49 -2.26
CA VAL A 64 -5.02 -2.27 -3.45
C VAL A 64 -5.93 -1.78 -4.57
N VAL A 65 -5.62 -0.61 -5.13
CA VAL A 65 -6.30 -0.10 -6.32
C VAL A 65 -5.41 -0.33 -7.52
N THR A 66 -5.87 -1.07 -8.52
CA THR A 66 -5.11 -1.35 -9.75
C THR A 66 -6.02 -1.40 -10.97
N ASN A 67 -5.44 -1.50 -12.16
CA ASN A 67 -6.21 -1.62 -13.39
C ASN A 67 -6.47 -3.09 -13.78
N LYS A 68 -7.46 -3.32 -14.65
CA LYS A 68 -7.84 -4.65 -15.16
C LYS A 68 -6.71 -5.45 -15.83
N ILE A 69 -5.70 -4.77 -16.37
CA ILE A 69 -4.57 -5.43 -17.07
C ILE A 69 -3.60 -6.01 -16.03
N GLU A 70 -3.36 -5.27 -14.95
CA GLU A 70 -2.37 -5.63 -13.92
C GLU A 70 -2.94 -6.52 -12.82
N ALA A 71 -4.25 -6.44 -12.54
CA ALA A 71 -4.90 -7.20 -11.47
C ALA A 71 -4.53 -8.70 -11.46
N PRO A 72 -4.64 -9.47 -12.57
CA PRO A 72 -4.34 -10.90 -12.55
C PRO A 72 -2.86 -11.20 -12.24
N ARG A 73 -1.95 -10.35 -12.74
CA ARG A 73 -0.52 -10.50 -12.50
C ARG A 73 -0.19 -10.20 -11.04
N LEU A 74 -0.75 -9.12 -10.50
CA LEU A 74 -0.55 -8.73 -9.10
C LEU A 74 -1.08 -9.81 -8.15
N GLU A 75 -2.26 -10.37 -8.39
CA GLU A 75 -2.79 -11.48 -7.60
C GLU A 75 -1.90 -12.74 -7.65
N ALA A 76 -1.37 -13.07 -8.84
CA ALA A 76 -0.55 -14.26 -9.02
C ALA A 76 0.89 -14.11 -8.45
N GLU A 77 1.48 -12.92 -8.57
CA GLU A 77 2.91 -12.71 -8.33
C GLU A 77 3.19 -11.98 -7.02
N GLU A 78 2.36 -10.98 -6.67
CA GLU A 78 2.72 -9.96 -5.69
C GLU A 78 1.86 -9.98 -4.42
N LEU A 79 0.54 -10.16 -4.55
CA LEU A 79 -0.39 -10.10 -3.43
C LEU A 79 -0.35 -11.37 -2.59
N SER A 80 -0.77 -11.25 -1.34
CA SER A 80 -0.84 -12.38 -0.41
C SER A 80 -2.22 -13.05 -0.41
N GLY A 81 -3.25 -12.34 -0.89
CA GLY A 81 -4.66 -12.73 -0.86
C GLY A 81 -5.41 -12.22 0.38
N ASP A 82 -4.72 -11.55 1.32
CA ASP A 82 -5.34 -10.87 2.46
C ASP A 82 -5.80 -9.44 2.09
N GLU A 83 -5.35 -8.91 0.95
CA GLU A 83 -5.69 -7.56 0.47
C GLU A 83 -7.06 -7.52 -0.23
N GLU A 84 -7.80 -6.44 -0.02
CA GLU A 84 -9.00 -6.13 -0.81
C GLU A 84 -8.58 -5.46 -2.14
N LEU A 85 -9.01 -6.02 -3.27
CA LEU A 85 -8.64 -5.51 -4.59
C LEU A 85 -9.77 -4.67 -5.21
N ILE A 86 -9.46 -3.42 -5.53
CA ILE A 86 -10.30 -2.54 -6.35
C ILE A 86 -9.71 -2.49 -7.75
N VAL A 87 -10.47 -3.01 -8.73
CA VAL A 87 -10.04 -3.10 -10.12
C VAL A 87 -10.79 -2.06 -10.97
N ILE A 88 -10.05 -1.11 -11.53
CA ILE A 88 -10.57 -0.07 -12.42
C ILE A 88 -10.22 -0.34 -13.89
N ASN A 89 -10.86 0.36 -14.82
CA ASN A 89 -10.46 0.31 -16.21
C ASN A 89 -9.08 0.94 -16.41
N TRP A 90 -8.32 0.49 -17.41
CA TRP A 90 -6.95 0.99 -17.66
C TRP A 90 -6.88 2.47 -18.08
N PHE A 91 -7.99 3.03 -18.57
CA PHE A 91 -8.11 4.44 -18.95
C PHE A 91 -8.58 5.34 -17.79
N GLU A 92 -8.94 4.78 -16.65
CA GLU A 92 -9.38 5.52 -15.47
C GLU A 92 -8.18 5.86 -14.57
N GLY A 93 -8.19 7.06 -13.99
CA GLY A 93 -7.29 7.41 -12.89
C GLY A 93 -7.69 6.68 -11.60
N ARG A 94 -6.71 6.40 -10.74
CA ARG A 94 -6.94 5.73 -9.45
C ARG A 94 -7.40 6.68 -8.35
N GLU A 95 -7.25 7.99 -8.56
CA GLU A 95 -7.49 9.06 -7.58
C GLU A 95 -8.91 9.01 -7.00
N GLY A 96 -9.91 8.68 -7.83
CA GLY A 96 -11.30 8.56 -7.39
C GLY A 96 -11.58 7.41 -6.43
N GLN A 97 -10.63 6.47 -6.27
CA GLN A 97 -10.73 5.34 -5.34
C GLN A 97 -9.94 5.56 -4.04
N LEU A 98 -9.17 6.65 -3.95
CA LEU A 98 -8.35 6.95 -2.78
C LEU A 98 -9.19 7.68 -1.71
N PRO A 99 -9.02 7.36 -0.42
CA PRO A 99 -9.67 8.12 0.64
C PRO A 99 -9.11 9.55 0.69
N SER A 100 -9.91 10.49 1.17
CA SER A 100 -9.51 11.88 1.39
C SER A 100 -10.00 12.39 2.74
N GLY A 101 -9.38 13.46 3.24
CA GLY A 101 -9.72 14.10 4.52
C GLY A 101 -8.52 14.32 5.44
N GLU A 102 -8.74 15.03 6.54
CA GLU A 102 -7.68 15.47 7.47
C GLU A 102 -6.96 14.33 8.20
N LYS A 103 -7.56 13.14 8.24
CA LYS A 103 -7.03 11.95 8.91
C LYS A 103 -6.40 10.94 7.95
N ILE A 104 -6.14 11.34 6.71
CA ILE A 104 -5.52 10.50 5.69
C ILE A 104 -4.06 10.91 5.51
N GLY A 105 -3.13 9.99 5.75
CA GLY A 105 -1.71 10.19 5.47
C GLY A 105 -1.35 9.77 4.05
N ILE A 106 -0.30 10.38 3.47
CA ILE A 106 0.34 9.96 2.21
C ILE A 106 1.85 9.91 2.43
N ASP A 107 2.54 8.92 1.87
CA ASP A 107 4.00 8.74 1.99
C ASP A 107 4.85 9.68 1.08
N GLY A 108 4.56 10.99 1.08
CA GLY A 108 5.25 12.03 0.31
C GLY A 108 6.30 12.86 1.08
N PRO A 109 7.14 13.66 0.40
CA PRO A 109 8.18 14.49 1.01
C PRO A 109 7.64 15.61 1.93
N ASP A 110 6.41 16.06 1.70
CA ASP A 110 5.79 17.15 2.48
C ASP A 110 5.07 16.67 3.74
N ASN A 111 5.07 15.37 3.99
CA ASN A 111 4.47 14.81 5.18
C ASN A 111 5.58 14.58 6.22
N LYS A 112 5.38 15.06 7.46
CA LYS A 112 6.27 14.87 8.64
C LYS A 112 6.34 13.39 9.11
N LEU A 113 6.49 12.50 8.15
CA LEU A 113 6.21 11.08 8.21
C LEU A 113 7.20 10.27 7.35
N LEU A 114 8.41 10.81 7.16
CA LEU A 114 9.61 9.96 7.06
C LEU A 114 9.82 9.29 8.43
N LEU A 115 8.97 8.33 8.76
CA LEU A 115 9.35 7.28 9.69
C LEU A 115 9.92 6.19 8.82
N ASP A 116 11.21 5.96 8.97
CA ASP A 116 11.81 4.76 8.44
C ASP A 116 11.05 3.59 9.07
N ILE A 117 10.21 2.92 8.28
CA ILE A 117 9.42 1.75 8.70
C ILE A 117 10.33 0.57 9.11
N ARG A 118 11.66 0.76 8.92
CA ARG A 118 12.75 -0.10 9.34
C ARG A 118 13.26 0.19 10.76
N ASP A 119 12.91 1.33 11.36
CA ASP A 119 13.38 1.77 12.69
C ASP A 119 12.39 1.52 13.83
N SER A 120 11.27 0.83 13.58
CA SER A 120 10.46 0.29 14.68
C SER A 120 11.10 -0.99 15.22
N PRO A 121 11.28 -1.12 16.55
CA PRO A 121 11.97 -2.26 17.17
C PRO A 121 11.33 -3.62 16.87
#